data_AF-A0ABD5VKD1-F1
#
_entry.id   AF-A0ABD5VKD1-F1
#
_cell.length_a   1.000
_cell.length_b   1.000
_cell.length_c   1.000
_cell.angle_alpha   90.00
_cell.angle_beta   90.00
_cell.angle_gamma   90.00
#
_symmetry.space_group_name_H-M   'P 1'
#
loop_
_entity.id
_entity.type
_entity.pdbx_description
1 polymer ?
#
loop_
_entity_poly.entity_id
_entity_poly.type
_entity_poly.pdbx_seq_one_letter_code
_entity_poly.pdbx_strand_id
1 'polypeptide(L)' 'MTGRYGDLDYPSLTKRSFLLGVCLLIVGEVGDAFLSQYGGTVPAWEHQLLVSAAVLGVLIALCSPFVFGIVLPLTE' A
#
# COMPACT_ATOMS: atom_id res chain seq x y z
N MET A 1 22.85 -10.77 17.84
CA MET A 1 23.07 -11.80 16.81
C MET A 1 22.64 -11.18 15.51
N THR A 2 23.58 -10.92 14.61
CA THR A 2 23.35 -10.18 13.36
C THR A 2 22.78 -11.15 12.33
N GLY A 3 21.50 -11.01 11.99
CA GLY A 3 20.84 -11.76 10.92
C GLY A 3 21.53 -11.53 9.57
N ARG A 4 21.31 -12.45 8.62
CA ARG A 4 22.09 -12.58 7.38
C ARG A 4 21.98 -11.36 6.46
N TYR A 5 21.00 -10.48 6.66
CA TYR A 5 20.75 -9.26 5.87
C TYR A 5 21.14 -7.94 6.56
N GLY A 6 21.90 -7.98 7.64
CA GLY A 6 22.25 -6.77 8.40
C GLY A 6 21.08 -6.28 9.24
N ASP A 7 21.32 -5.25 10.06
CA ASP A 7 20.37 -4.67 11.02
C ASP A 7 19.19 -3.98 10.30
N LEU A 8 18.34 -4.78 9.67
CA LEU A 8 17.17 -4.28 8.94
C LEU A 8 16.09 -3.95 9.95
N ASP A 9 15.68 -2.69 9.93
CA ASP A 9 14.75 -2.14 10.90
C ASP A 9 13.31 -2.54 10.55
N TYR A 10 12.98 -3.83 10.75
CA TYR A 10 11.68 -4.45 10.44
C TYR A 10 10.47 -3.64 10.93
N PRO A 11 10.48 -3.05 12.15
CA PRO A 11 9.37 -2.22 12.61
C PRO A 11 9.18 -0.96 11.74
N SER A 12 10.27 -0.32 11.32
CA SER A 12 10.24 0.88 10.47
C SER A 12 9.76 0.53 9.06
N LEU A 13 10.24 -0.59 8.51
CA LEU A 13 9.87 -1.08 7.19
C LEU A 13 8.39 -1.48 7.11
N THR A 14 7.88 -2.13 8.16
CA THR A 14 6.45 -2.47 8.30
C THR A 14 5.57 -1.23 8.31
N LYS A 15 5.94 -0.22 9.12
CA LYS A 15 5.17 1.04 9.24
C LYS A 15 5.15 1.82 7.94
N ARG A 16 6.30 1.96 7.27
CA ARG A 16 6.41 2.67 5.99
C ARG A 16 5.61 1.99 4.90
N SER A 17 5.69 0.66 4.79
CA SER A 17 4.93 -0.12 3.81
C SER A 17 3.43 -0.06 4.10
N PHE A 18 3.02 -0.14 5.37
CA PHE A 18 1.62 0.05 5.76
C PHE A 18 1.11 1.44 5.38
N LEU A 19 1.87 2.49 5.70
CA LEU A 19 1.52 3.87 5.38
C LEU A 19 1.43 4.10 3.87
N LEU A 20 2.34 3.49 3.09
CA LEU A 20 2.27 3.50 1.63
C LEU A 20 0.98 2.86 1.12
N GLY A 21 0.58 1.71 1.68
CA GLY A 21 -0.68 1.05 1.34
C GLY A 21 -1.90 1.93 1.63
N VAL A 22 -1.92 2.57 2.80
CA VAL A 22 -2.98 3.52 3.18
C VAL A 22 -3.00 4.74 2.26
N CYS A 23 -1.85 5.30 1.90
CA CYS A 23 -1.78 6.40 0.93
C CYS A 23 -2.33 5.99 -0.43
N LEU A 24 -2.00 4.80 -0.94
CA LEU A 24 -2.55 4.30 -2.20
C LEU A 24 -4.08 4.14 -2.13
N LEU A 25 -4.59 3.61 -1.03
CA LEU A 25 -6.04 3.50 -0.77
C LEU A 25 -6.70 4.87 -0.85
N ILE A 26 -6.21 5.83 -0.06
CA ILE A 26 -6.76 7.18 0.00
C ILE A 26 -6.71 7.84 -1.38
N VAL A 27 -5.59 7.74 -2.10
CA VAL A 27 -5.46 8.33 -3.44
C VAL A 27 -6.42 7.69 -4.44
N GLY A 28 -6.61 6.37 -4.40
CA GLY A 28 -7.56 5.66 -5.27
C GLY A 28 -9.00 6.09 -5.01
N GLU A 29 -9.48 5.98 -3.77
CA GLU A 29 -10.87 6.28 -3.40
C GLU A 29 -11.19 7.78 -3.49
N VAL A 30 -10.31 8.64 -2.93
CA VAL A 30 -10.52 10.09 -2.96
C VAL A 30 -10.35 10.63 -4.38
N GLY A 31 -9.41 10.08 -5.16
CA GLY A 31 -9.23 10.43 -6.56
C GLY A 31 -10.50 10.14 -7.36
N ASP A 32 -11.06 8.94 -7.23
CA ASP A 32 -12.26 8.54 -7.96
C ASP A 32 -13.50 9.37 -7.57
N ALA A 33 -13.65 9.63 -6.26
CA ALA A 33 -14.69 10.51 -5.74
C ALA A 33 -14.53 11.97 -6.22
N PHE A 34 -13.30 12.47 -6.35
CA PHE A 34 -13.04 13.82 -6.81
C PHE A 34 -13.29 13.96 -8.32
N LEU A 35 -12.84 12.99 -9.13
CA LEU A 35 -13.06 12.98 -10.58
C LEU A 35 -14.56 12.92 -10.92
N SER A 36 -15.32 12.08 -10.22
CA SER A 36 -16.77 11.98 -10.42
C SER A 36 -17.53 13.25 -10.03
N GLN A 37 -17.04 14.04 -9.06
CA GLN A 37 -17.66 15.32 -8.68
C GLN A 37 -17.29 16.49 -9.59
N TYR A 38 -16.05 16.55 -10.11
CA TYR A 38 -15.52 17.78 -10.71
C TYR A 38 -15.34 17.77 -12.23
N GLY A 39 -15.34 16.65 -12.94
CA GLY A 39 -14.80 16.69 -14.31
C GLY A 39 -15.22 15.58 -15.28
N GLY A 40 -16.44 15.67 -15.81
CA GLY A 40 -16.81 15.06 -17.09
C GLY A 40 -16.81 13.52 -17.12
N THR A 41 -17.07 12.95 -18.30
CA THR A 41 -17.02 11.49 -18.50
C THR A 41 -15.60 11.00 -18.25
N VAL A 42 -15.36 10.46 -17.05
CA VAL A 42 -14.08 9.83 -16.69
C VAL A 42 -13.85 8.65 -17.64
N PRO A 43 -12.75 8.64 -18.40
CA PRO A 43 -12.38 7.49 -19.22
C PRO A 43 -12.30 6.22 -18.36
N ALA A 44 -12.84 5.11 -18.86
CA ALA A 44 -12.90 3.85 -18.10
C ALA A 44 -11.53 3.38 -17.60
N TRP A 45 -10.45 3.71 -18.31
CA TRP A 45 -9.08 3.34 -17.91
C TRP A 45 -8.59 4.14 -16.69
N GLU A 46 -8.99 5.40 -16.51
CA GLU A 46 -8.62 6.22 -15.35
C GLU A 46 -9.29 5.67 -14.08
N HIS A 47 -10.59 5.39 -14.17
CA HIS A 47 -11.34 4.75 -13.10
C HIS A 47 -10.70 3.41 -12.71
N GLN A 48 -10.36 2.58 -13.70
CA GLN A 48 -9.75 1.28 -13.46
C GLN A 48 -8.35 1.39 -12.81
N LEU A 49 -7.55 2.41 -13.13
CA LEU A 49 -6.28 2.68 -12.47
C LEU A 49 -6.48 3.09 -11.00
N LEU A 50 -7.44 3.97 -10.71
CA LEU A 50 -7.74 4.43 -9.35
C LEU A 50 -8.24 3.28 -8.47
N VAL A 51 -9.14 2.45 -9.00
CA VAL A 51 -9.61 1.23 -8.32
C VAL A 51 -8.48 0.24 -8.10
N SER A 52 -7.62 0.02 -9.11
CA SER A 52 -6.46 -0.87 -8.97
C SER A 52 -5.48 -0.36 -7.91
N ALA A 53 -5.26 0.95 -7.84
CA ALA A 53 -4.45 1.58 -6.82
C ALA A 53 -5.05 1.37 -5.43
N ALA A 54 -6.36 1.53 -5.27
CA ALA A 54 -7.03 1.28 -3.99
C ALA A 54 -6.87 -0.18 -3.54
N VAL A 55 -7.12 -1.14 -4.45
CA VAL A 55 -6.96 -2.58 -4.18
C VAL A 55 -5.51 -2.91 -3.80
N LEU A 56 -4.53 -2.41 -4.56
CA LEU A 56 -3.12 -2.61 -4.23
C LEU A 56 -2.76 -1.97 -2.88
N GLY A 57 -3.30 -0.79 -2.58
CA GLY A 57 -3.14 -0.13 -1.30
C GLY A 57 -3.60 -0.99 -0.13
N VAL A 58 -4.80 -1.57 -0.24
CA VAL A 58 -5.35 -2.52 0.75
C VAL A 58 -4.47 -3.76 0.88
N LEU A 59 -4.06 -4.37 -0.24
CA LEU A 59 -3.21 -5.55 -0.22
C LEU A 59 -1.85 -5.26 0.45
N ILE A 60 -1.23 -4.13 0.13
CA ILE A 60 0.04 -3.73 0.74
C ILE A 60 -0.14 -3.46 2.24
N ALA A 61 -1.19 -2.72 2.62
CA ALA A 61 -1.45 -2.40 4.02
C ALA A 61 -1.71 -3.67 4.86
N LEU A 62 -2.48 -4.62 4.33
CA LEU A 62 -2.77 -5.87 5.03
C LEU A 62 -1.58 -6.82 5.04
N CYS A 63 -0.88 -7.01 3.92
CA CYS A 63 0.22 -7.97 3.82
C CYS A 63 1.51 -7.48 4.49
N SER A 64 1.74 -6.16 4.57
CA SER A 64 2.93 -5.56 5.18
C SER A 64 3.26 -6.10 6.59
N PRO A 65 2.34 -6.08 7.58
CA PRO A 65 2.63 -6.59 8.92
C PRO A 65 2.94 -8.09 8.94
N PHE A 66 2.34 -8.89 8.05
CA PHE A 66 2.67 -10.32 7.98
C PHE A 66 4.06 -10.53 7.40
N VAL A 67 4.42 -9.87 6.30
CA VAL A 67 5.71 -10.09 5.65
C VAL A 67 6.85 -9.49 6.47
N PHE A 68 6.76 -8.19 6.79
CA PHE A 68 7.85 -7.46 7.44
C PHE A 68 7.85 -7.58 8.97
N GLY A 69 6.68 -7.77 9.59
CA GLY A 69 6.56 -7.87 11.04
C GLY A 69 6.65 -9.30 11.58
N ILE A 70 6.39 -10.32 10.75
CA ILE A 70 6.34 -11.72 11.19
C ILE A 70 7.28 -12.60 10.38
N VAL A 71 7.10 -12.73 9.05
CA VAL A 71 7.84 -13.70 8.25
C VAL A 71 9.33 -13.39 8.22
N LEU A 72 9.73 -12.17 7.83
CA LEU A 72 11.14 -11.83 7.68
C LEU A 72 11.94 -11.90 8.99
N PRO A 73 11.45 -11.38 10.14
CA PRO A 73 12.13 -11.55 11.43
C PRO A 73 12.29 -13.01 11.88
N LEU A 74 11.43 -13.93 11.41
CA LEU A 74 11.48 -15.35 11.78
C LEU A 74 12.37 -16.19 10.85
N THR A 75 12.62 -15.71 9.63
CA THR A 75 13.47 -16.41 8.64
C THR A 75 14.94 -16.02 8.69
N GLU A 76 15.25 -14.99 9.47
CA GLU A 76 16.59 -14.39 9.67
C GLU A 76 17.23 -14.81 10.99
#